data_AF-A0A2J7ZP52-F1
#
_entry.id   AF-A0A2J7ZP52-F1
#
_cell.length_a   1.000
_cell.length_b   1.000
_cell.length_c   1.000
_cell.angle_alpha   90.00
_cell.angle_beta   90.00
_cell.angle_gamma   90.00
#
_symmetry.space_group_name_H-M   'P 1'
#
loop_
_entity.id
_entity.type
_entity.pdbx_description
1 polymer ?
#
loop_
_entity_poly.entity_id
_entity_poly.type
_entity_poly.pdbx_seq_one_letter_code
_entity_poly.pdbx_strand_id
1 'polypeptide(L)'
;YVNNPREALKELNLARKDSRWGSSAILHMVEIYLNPDNDAVWEEKENADTPESREAVATARSLLKQVRGADTSSQRYRVLECYAIMAGKDKNEIENALNTLLDMANQ
;
A
#
# COMPACT_ATOMS: atom_id res chain seq x y z
N TYR A 1 2.07 -7.27 -21.66
CA TYR A 1 1.88 -6.43 -20.47
C TYR A 1 3.11 -5.57 -20.31
N VAL A 2 2.95 -4.25 -20.24
CA VAL A 2 4.07 -3.32 -20.00
C VAL A 2 4.20 -3.17 -18.50
N ASN A 3 5.31 -3.62 -17.91
CA ASN A 3 5.60 -3.50 -16.49
C ASN A 3 6.04 -2.06 -16.17
N ASN A 4 5.10 -1.10 -16.25
CA ASN A 4 5.37 0.33 -16.05
C ASN A 4 4.52 0.93 -14.91
N PRO A 5 5.01 0.85 -13.66
CA PRO A 5 4.30 1.36 -12.49
C PRO A 5 4.08 2.88 -12.52
N ARG A 6 5.00 3.66 -13.13
CA ARG A 6 4.85 5.13 -13.22
C ARG A 6 3.62 5.49 -14.05
N GLU A 7 3.42 4.80 -15.17
CA GLU A 7 2.25 4.98 -16.03
C GLU A 7 0.97 4.48 -15.34
N ALA A 8 1.03 3.33 -14.67
CA ALA A 8 -0.10 2.84 -13.88
C ALA A 8 -0.53 3.84 -12.80
N LEU A 9 0.40 4.43 -12.05
CA LEU A 9 0.11 5.45 -11.03
C LEU A 9 -0.57 6.69 -11.62
N LYS A 10 -0.20 7.10 -12.84
CA LYS A 10 -0.82 8.24 -13.53
C LYS A 10 -2.30 7.96 -13.79
N GLU A 11 -2.62 6.82 -14.37
CA GLU A 11 -4.01 6.44 -14.68
C GLU A 11 -4.84 6.19 -13.41
N LEU A 12 -4.23 5.56 -12.39
CA LEU A 12 -4.89 5.35 -11.09
C LEU A 12 -5.18 6.68 -10.37
N ASN A 13 -4.32 7.68 -10.51
CA ASN A 13 -4.55 9.02 -9.96
C ASN A 13 -5.77 9.71 -10.60
N LEU A 14 -6.02 9.47 -11.89
CA LEU A 14 -7.25 9.95 -12.56
C LEU A 14 -8.49 9.24 -12.00
N ALA A 15 -8.40 7.94 -11.74
CA ALA A 15 -9.52 7.14 -11.26
C ALA A 15 -9.82 7.28 -9.75
N ARG A 16 -8.89 7.76 -8.91
CA ARG A 16 -9.03 7.74 -7.44
C ARG A 16 -10.22 8.51 -6.86
N LYS A 17 -10.78 9.45 -7.62
CA LYS A 17 -11.97 10.23 -7.23
C LYS A 17 -13.28 9.64 -7.77
N ASP A 18 -13.21 8.55 -8.54
CA ASP A 18 -14.38 7.91 -9.12
C ASP A 18 -15.28 7.29 -8.04
N SER A 19 -16.59 7.43 -8.22
CA SER A 19 -17.60 6.96 -7.26
C SER A 19 -17.70 5.44 -7.14
N ARG A 20 -17.20 4.68 -8.12
CA ARG A 20 -17.23 3.21 -8.12
C ARG A 20 -15.83 2.63 -7.99
N TRP A 21 -14.87 3.20 -8.70
CA TRP A 21 -13.52 2.67 -8.85
C TRP A 21 -12.49 3.35 -7.95
N GLY A 22 -12.83 4.48 -7.31
CA GLY A 22 -11.87 5.30 -6.57
C GLY A 22 -11.12 4.54 -5.47
N SER A 23 -11.85 3.80 -4.63
CA SER A 23 -11.21 3.00 -3.57
C SER A 23 -10.37 1.86 -4.12
N SER A 24 -10.81 1.21 -5.20
CA SER A 24 -9.99 0.18 -5.86
C SER A 24 -8.72 0.80 -6.45
N ALA A 25 -8.81 1.96 -7.10
CA ALA A 25 -7.66 2.65 -7.67
C ALA A 25 -6.63 3.01 -6.58
N ILE A 26 -7.09 3.54 -5.44
CA ILE A 26 -6.25 3.84 -4.28
C ILE A 26 -5.54 2.57 -3.78
N LEU A 27 -6.23 1.44 -3.63
CA LEU A 27 -5.60 0.19 -3.16
C LEU A 27 -4.53 -0.34 -4.13
N HIS A 28 -4.73 -0.22 -5.44
CA HIS A 28 -3.68 -0.55 -6.42
C HIS A 28 -2.49 0.39 -6.33
N MET A 29 -2.70 1.69 -6.08
CA MET A 29 -1.59 2.63 -5.86
C MET A 29 -0.79 2.22 -4.61
N VAL A 30 -1.47 1.81 -3.53
CA VAL A 30 -0.83 1.31 -2.30
C VAL A 30 0.03 0.09 -2.59
N GLU A 31 -0.47 -0.89 -3.35
CA GLU A 31 0.31 -2.06 -3.77
C GLU A 31 1.57 -1.68 -4.55
N ILE A 32 1.48 -0.69 -5.46
CA ILE A 32 2.64 -0.21 -6.22
C ILE A 32 3.70 0.42 -5.30
N TYR A 33 3.29 1.23 -4.32
CA TYR A 33 4.21 1.88 -3.38
C TYR A 33 4.84 0.92 -2.37
N LEU A 34 4.14 -0.15 -2.02
CA LEU A 34 4.64 -1.15 -1.08
C LEU A 34 5.42 -2.30 -1.75
N ASN A 35 5.45 -2.37 -3.08
CA ASN A 35 6.15 -3.44 -3.80
C ASN A 35 7.69 -3.28 -3.65
N PRO A 36 8.39 -4.23 -2.99
CA PRO A 36 9.82 -4.16 -2.75
C PRO A 36 10.66 -4.34 -4.02
N ASP A 37 10.12 -5.00 -5.05
CA ASP A 37 10.83 -5.31 -6.30
C ASP A 37 10.70 -4.19 -7.34
N ASN A 38 10.12 -3.05 -6.96
CA ASN A 38 9.75 -2.02 -7.91
C ASN A 38 10.89 -1.05 -8.21
N ASP A 39 11.93 -1.54 -8.90
CA ASP A 39 13.05 -0.77 -9.45
C ASP A 39 12.59 0.43 -10.30
N ALA A 40 11.38 0.36 -10.87
CA ALA A 40 10.85 1.37 -11.78
C ALA A 40 10.28 2.62 -11.09
N VAL A 41 10.02 2.59 -9.77
CA VAL A 41 9.69 3.83 -9.03
C VAL A 41 10.94 4.43 -8.40
N TRP A 42 11.89 3.58 -8.00
CA TRP A 42 13.09 3.96 -7.26
C TRP A 42 14.29 3.32 -7.95
N GLU A 43 14.86 4.04 -8.92
CA GLU A 43 16.12 3.63 -9.54
C GLU A 43 17.18 3.58 -8.44
N GLU A 44 17.68 2.36 -8.16
CA GLU A 44 18.58 1.98 -7.06
C GLU A 44 17.91 1.78 -5.70
N LYS A 45 17.88 0.53 -5.21
CA LYS A 45 18.78 0.08 -4.14
C LYS A 45 18.42 -1.33 -3.65
N GLU A 46 19.44 -2.17 -3.55
CA GLU A 46 19.47 -3.47 -2.87
C GLU A 46 19.17 -3.41 -1.35
N ASN A 47 18.78 -2.24 -0.83
CA ASN A 47 18.49 -1.99 0.58
C ASN A 47 17.05 -1.54 0.79
N ALA A 48 16.30 -2.29 1.60
CA ALA A 48 14.90 -1.99 1.94
C ALA A 48 14.71 -0.82 2.94
N ASP A 49 15.77 -0.06 3.29
CA ASP A 49 15.71 1.03 4.27
C ASP A 49 16.32 2.34 3.76
N THR A 50 15.81 2.79 2.62
CA THR A 50 16.24 4.04 1.99
C THR A 50 15.27 5.16 2.32
N PRO A 51 15.69 6.43 2.25
CA PRO A 51 14.77 7.57 2.36
C PRO A 51 13.59 7.43 1.39
N GLU A 52 13.86 6.96 0.17
CA GLU A 52 12.89 6.70 -0.88
C GLU A 52 11.86 5.63 -0.47
N SER A 53 12.33 4.49 0.07
CA SER A 53 11.47 3.42 0.60
C SER A 53 10.57 3.93 1.74
N ARG A 54 11.12 4.74 2.66
CA ARG A 54 10.34 5.33 3.76
C ARG A 54 9.28 6.30 3.25
N GLU A 55 9.60 7.09 2.22
CA GLU A 55 8.64 7.99 1.57
C GLU A 55 7.53 7.20 0.84
N ALA A 56 7.87 6.07 0.21
CA ALA A 56 6.91 5.17 -0.40
C ALA A 56 5.91 4.63 0.63
N VAL A 57 6.41 4.14 1.78
CA VAL A 57 5.57 3.65 2.89
C VAL A 57 4.70 4.78 3.46
N ALA A 58 5.24 5.98 3.64
CA ALA A 58 4.47 7.14 4.11
C ALA A 58 3.36 7.51 3.12
N THR A 59 3.64 7.45 1.82
CA THR A 59 2.67 7.71 0.74
C THR A 59 1.57 6.65 0.74
N ALA A 60 1.93 5.36 0.84
CA ALA A 60 0.97 4.26 0.96
C ALA A 60 0.03 4.44 2.18
N ARG A 61 0.59 4.78 3.35
CA ARG A 61 -0.20 5.07 4.56
C ARG A 61 -1.15 6.26 4.37
N SER A 62 -0.74 7.30 3.65
CA SER A 62 -1.59 8.46 3.32
C SER A 62 -2.71 8.12 2.33
N LEU A 63 -2.45 7.24 1.37
CA LEU A 63 -3.43 6.75 0.41
C LEU A 63 -4.49 5.88 1.09
N LEU A 64 -4.11 5.00 2.01
CA LEU A 64 -5.06 4.18 2.78
C LEU A 64 -6.11 5.04 3.52
N LYS A 65 -5.71 6.18 4.06
CA LYS A 65 -6.63 7.14 4.72
C LYS A 65 -7.66 7.77 3.77
N GLN A 66 -7.44 7.69 2.45
CA GLN A 66 -8.36 8.21 1.43
C GLN A 66 -9.35 7.15 0.94
N VAL A 67 -9.20 5.88 1.35
CA VAL A 67 -10.18 4.84 1.05
C VAL A 67 -11.51 5.16 1.73
N ARG A 68 -12.62 4.91 1.04
CA ARG A 68 -13.95 5.20 1.59
C ARG A 68 -14.22 4.31 2.78
N GLY A 69 -14.89 4.84 3.81
CA GLY A 69 -15.18 4.10 5.03
C GLY A 69 -15.93 2.77 4.82
N ALA A 70 -16.78 2.66 3.80
CA ALA A 70 -17.45 1.40 3.47
C ALA A 70 -16.46 0.30 3.02
N ASP A 71 -15.37 0.69 2.37
CA ASP A 71 -14.39 -0.21 1.76
C ASP A 71 -13.24 -0.62 2.72
N THR A 72 -13.11 0.04 3.88
CA THR A 72 -12.08 -0.28 4.90
C THR A 72 -12.34 -1.59 5.63
N SER A 73 -13.57 -2.10 5.57
CA SER A 73 -13.93 -3.42 6.11
C SER A 73 -13.44 -4.58 5.25
N SER A 74 -13.00 -4.32 4.01
CA SER A 74 -12.55 -5.36 3.09
C SER A 74 -11.25 -6.02 3.56
N GLN A 75 -11.13 -7.33 3.33
CA GLN A 75 -9.91 -8.09 3.64
C GLN A 75 -8.69 -7.48 2.94
N ARG A 76 -8.84 -7.06 1.68
CA ARG A 76 -7.76 -6.42 0.90
C ARG A 76 -7.26 -5.14 1.56
N TYR A 77 -8.15 -4.27 2.03
CA TYR A 77 -7.76 -3.06 2.75
C TYR A 77 -6.96 -3.42 4.01
N ARG A 78 -7.48 -4.32 4.84
CA ARG A 78 -6.85 -4.69 6.12
C ARG A 78 -5.47 -5.33 5.93
N VAL A 79 -5.31 -6.18 4.91
CA VAL A 79 -4.00 -6.77 4.58
C VAL A 79 -3.01 -5.69 4.15
N LEU A 80 -3.42 -4.77 3.28
CA LEU A 80 -2.55 -3.68 2.82
C LEU A 80 -2.22 -2.68 3.94
N GLU A 81 -3.16 -2.43 4.86
CA GLU A 81 -2.93 -1.63 6.06
C GLU A 81 -1.89 -2.29 6.96
N CYS A 82 -2.06 -3.57 7.29
CA CYS A 82 -1.07 -4.32 8.06
C CYS A 82 0.29 -4.34 7.37
N TYR A 83 0.33 -4.49 6.04
CA TYR A 83 1.58 -4.48 5.29
C TYR A 83 2.29 -3.11 5.36
N ALA A 84 1.56 -2.01 5.18
CA ALA A 84 2.10 -0.66 5.33
C ALA A 84 2.57 -0.36 6.76
N ILE A 85 1.91 -0.94 7.77
CA ILE A 85 2.33 -0.87 9.17
C ILE A 85 3.68 -1.57 9.33
N MET A 86 3.77 -2.85 8.93
CA MET A 86 4.98 -3.65 9.06
C MET A 86 6.17 -3.08 8.28
N ALA A 87 5.92 -2.49 7.10
CA ALA A 87 6.95 -1.85 6.30
C ALA A 87 7.60 -0.62 7.00
N GLY A 88 6.94 -0.04 8.00
CA GLY A 88 7.47 1.04 8.83
C GLY A 88 8.49 0.60 9.89
N LYS A 89 8.65 -0.72 10.10
CA LYS A 89 9.68 -1.34 10.96
C LYS A 89 9.64 -0.96 12.45
N ASP A 90 8.54 -0.38 12.94
CA ASP A 90 8.34 -0.24 14.38
C ASP A 90 7.89 -1.58 14.98
N LYS A 91 8.58 -2.03 16.03
CA LYS A 91 8.39 -3.36 16.61
C LYS A 91 6.98 -3.56 17.17
N ASN A 92 6.46 -2.59 17.91
CA ASN A 92 5.14 -2.70 18.55
C ASN A 92 4.04 -2.66 17.49
N GLU A 93 4.20 -1.79 16.50
CA GLU A 93 3.32 -1.72 15.33
C GLU A 93 3.30 -3.05 14.55
N ILE A 94 4.46 -3.68 14.33
CA ILE A 94 4.58 -4.98 13.67
C ILE A 94 3.82 -6.06 14.45
N GLU A 95 4.05 -6.17 15.76
CA GLU A 95 3.37 -7.19 16.59
C GLU A 95 1.85 -7.03 16.55
N ASN A 96 1.35 -5.79 16.60
CA ASN A 96 -0.08 -5.51 16.47
C ASN A 96 -0.65 -5.86 15.08
N ALA A 97 0.08 -5.54 14.01
CA ALA A 97 -0.33 -5.89 12.65
C ALA A 97 -0.35 -7.41 12.43
N LEU A 98 0.62 -8.14 12.98
CA LEU A 98 0.66 -9.60 12.92
C LEU A 98 -0.54 -10.22 13.64
N ASN A 99 -0.88 -9.76 14.84
CA ASN A 99 -2.07 -10.25 15.56
C ASN A 99 -3.34 -10.02 14.75
N THR A 100 -3.48 -8.84 14.13
CA THR A 100 -4.62 -8.52 13.26
C THR A 100 -4.72 -9.50 12.08
N LEU A 101 -3.59 -9.83 11.44
CA LEU A 101 -3.56 -10.80 10.34
C LEU A 101 -3.88 -12.22 10.78
N LEU A 102 -3.43 -12.64 11.97
CA LEU A 102 -3.77 -13.94 12.54
C LEU A 102 -5.27 -14.04 12.85
N ASP A 103 -5.86 -13.00 13.43
CA ASP A 103 -7.31 -12.94 13.68
C ASP A 103 -8.10 -13.03 12.37
N MET A 104 -7.64 -12.39 11.30
CA MET A 104 -8.25 -12.48 9.97
C MET A 104 -8.15 -13.89 9.35
N ALA A 105 -7.06 -14.62 9.62
CA ALA A 105 -6.85 -15.97 9.09
C ALA A 105 -7.67 -17.03 9.83
N ASN A 106 -8.09 -16.75 11.07
CA ASN A 106 -8.86 -17.66 11.92
C ASN A 106 -10.39 -17.44 11.85
N GLN A 107 -10.86 -16.57 10.95
CA GLN A 107 -12.29 -16.30 10.67
C GLN A 107 -12.78 -17.15 9.49
#